data_AF-A0A2E3RN47-F1
#
_entry.id   AF-A0A2E3RN47-F1
#
_cell.length_a   1.000
_cell.length_b   1.000
_cell.length_c   1.000
_cell.angle_alpha   90.00
_cell.angle_beta   90.00
_cell.angle_gamma   90.00
#
_symmetry.space_group_name_H-M   'P 1'
#
loop_
_entity.id
_entity.type
_entity.pdbx_description
1 polymer ?
#
loop_
_entity_poly.entity_id
_entity_poly.type
_entity_poly.pdbx_seq_one_letter_code
_entity_poly.pdbx_strand_id
1 'polypeptide(L)'
;MWGDFQGAIHMKTSITAGALALAAACTCSAADSKTPPRVWQHDDGTITVGNLEFESWREYFNSSYFRRFGNKCLYENSGIDPAGALAGGGPSDCSMSFTNPASIYDPSVTKYMIPVVVHVIRNNNGSQGNISEAMVQSNITILNEDFLALSGTPGAPGTDIQIEFFLAQTDPNGNPTNGITYHNNTNWYNDSGSYWNSIAWDPDNYMNIYTNTASGALGYVPFLPQEGSPGSNSDRVVVLWEAFGDNAPIGPPFNGGRTLTHEVGHYLGLHHTFNGGCGGNCSTTGDLVCDTNPQSSPTSGCSGSSCGSSNPIHNYMDYSDDDCMWEFTPDQARRMRCTLEHYRSDLAIIDDGGPTICGAVGAGDCFQEHQGASCDDATCCETVCTVDPTCCENSWDASCVSLAVANCDIPCDNKSECAGDIDLNNVVDGSDLALLLGNWSAGGCSDIDGSGTTDGADLAVMLGNWGECAPPPPTEGCGAPDTGNCNVANGTPYCDDQDCCEAICAADPFCCDTEWDQICADQVGSACD
;
A
#
# COMPACT_ATOMS: atom_id res chain seq x y z
N MET A 1 45.91 11.25 61.41
CA MET A 1 46.10 12.42 60.54
C MET A 1 44.71 12.75 59.99
N TRP A 2 43.82 13.49 60.67
CA TRP A 2 43.79 14.92 61.05
C TRP A 2 43.84 15.91 59.87
N GLY A 3 42.79 16.75 59.77
CA GLY A 3 42.72 18.07 59.11
C GLY A 3 41.81 18.12 57.87
N ASP A 4 40.53 18.55 57.94
CA ASP A 4 39.94 19.92 58.09
C ASP A 4 39.92 20.73 56.77
N PHE A 5 38.77 21.08 56.17
CA PHE A 5 37.78 22.13 56.45
C PHE A 5 38.18 23.58 56.12
N GLN A 6 37.20 24.29 55.51
CA GLN A 6 37.04 25.76 55.28
C GLN A 6 37.66 26.33 53.99
N GLY A 7 37.00 27.13 53.15
CA GLY A 7 35.80 27.98 53.30
C GLY A 7 36.19 29.45 53.48
N ALA A 8 35.99 30.30 52.46
CA ALA A 8 35.93 31.78 52.53
C ALA A 8 36.02 32.40 51.10
N ILE A 9 35.50 33.57 50.70
CA ILE A 9 34.62 34.64 51.21
C ILE A 9 34.53 35.70 50.07
N HIS A 10 33.36 36.36 49.91
CA HIS A 10 33.06 37.72 49.34
C HIS A 10 33.72 38.21 48.02
N MET A 11 33.06 38.98 47.13
CA MET A 11 32.43 40.29 47.39
C MET A 11 31.65 40.83 46.16
N LYS A 12 30.67 41.69 46.46
CA LYS A 12 29.74 42.44 45.59
C LYS A 12 30.43 43.44 44.65
N THR A 13 29.83 43.79 43.50
CA THR A 13 29.11 45.06 43.25
C THR A 13 28.64 45.21 41.79
N SER A 14 27.38 45.62 41.63
CA SER A 14 26.73 46.07 40.38
C SER A 14 27.17 47.49 39.98
N ILE A 15 27.05 47.86 38.70
CA ILE A 15 26.44 49.11 38.16
C ILE A 15 26.32 49.03 36.62
N THR A 16 25.19 49.52 36.14
CA THR A 16 24.62 49.62 34.78
C THR A 16 25.12 50.80 33.92
N ALA A 17 25.22 50.59 32.60
CA ALA A 17 24.92 51.48 31.44
C ALA A 17 25.58 50.84 30.19
N GLY A 18 25.08 50.81 28.96
CA GLY A 18 24.04 51.55 28.23
C GLY A 18 24.57 51.83 26.80
N ALA A 19 23.81 51.37 25.78
CA ALA A 19 23.80 51.76 24.35
C ALA A 19 24.75 51.12 23.29
N LEU A 20 24.09 50.40 22.36
CA LEU A 20 24.23 50.20 20.90
C LEU A 20 25.56 50.41 20.15
N ALA A 21 25.96 49.38 19.37
CA ALA A 21 26.22 49.48 17.93
C ALA A 21 26.24 48.10 17.25
N LEU A 22 25.61 48.02 16.07
CA LEU A 22 25.48 46.87 15.16
C LEU A 22 26.83 46.33 14.65
N ALA A 23 26.96 45.00 14.56
CA ALA A 23 27.62 44.32 13.44
C ALA A 23 27.06 42.90 13.30
N ALA A 24 26.70 42.55 12.07
CA ALA A 24 26.05 41.32 11.68
C ALA A 24 26.94 40.08 11.92
N ALA A 25 26.37 39.08 12.60
CA ALA A 25 26.71 37.68 12.42
C ALA A 25 25.40 36.92 12.54
N CYS A 26 24.86 36.46 11.40
CA CYS A 26 23.72 35.56 11.38
C CYS A 26 24.25 34.19 11.82
N THR A 27 24.29 33.96 13.13
CA THR A 27 24.46 32.62 13.69
C THR A 27 23.10 31.94 13.63
N CYS A 28 22.94 30.95 12.77
CA CYS A 28 21.84 30.00 12.90
C CYS A 28 22.03 29.25 14.22
N SER A 29 21.25 29.63 15.23
CA SER A 29 21.09 28.87 16.46
C SER A 29 20.14 27.71 16.17
N ALA A 30 20.61 26.49 16.36
CA ALA A 30 19.76 25.34 16.59
C ALA A 30 18.88 25.58 17.85
N ALA A 31 17.72 24.93 17.85
CA ALA A 31 16.79 24.71 18.97
C ALA A 31 16.09 25.94 19.59
N ASP A 32 14.83 26.16 19.20
CA ASP A 32 13.78 26.42 20.20
C ASP A 32 12.76 25.28 20.08
N SER A 33 12.82 24.38 21.06
CA SER A 33 11.96 23.21 21.25
C SER A 33 10.57 23.66 21.70
N LYS A 34 9.76 24.17 20.77
CA LYS A 34 8.30 24.19 20.94
C LYS A 34 7.75 23.17 19.97
N THR A 35 7.30 22.04 20.51
CA THR A 35 6.41 21.16 19.76
C THR A 35 5.29 22.03 19.17
N PRO A 36 5.05 21.99 17.85
CA PRO A 36 3.90 22.67 17.29
C PRO A 36 2.64 22.25 18.07
N PRO A 37 1.69 23.17 18.31
CA PRO A 37 0.49 22.84 19.04
C PRO A 37 -0.19 21.65 18.37
N ARG A 38 -0.56 20.63 19.16
CA ARG A 38 -1.23 19.43 18.62
C ARG A 38 -2.43 19.85 17.80
N VAL A 39 -2.55 19.27 16.61
CA VAL A 39 -3.73 19.42 15.77
C VAL A 39 -4.83 18.54 16.33
N TRP A 40 -6.03 19.09 16.46
CA TRP A 40 -7.20 18.39 16.96
C TRP A 40 -8.35 18.52 15.98
N GLN A 41 -8.98 17.40 15.62
CA GLN A 41 -10.21 17.39 14.84
C GLN A 41 -11.41 17.10 15.75
N HIS A 42 -12.42 17.95 15.64
CA HIS A 42 -13.70 17.81 16.33
C HIS A 42 -14.65 16.94 15.51
N ASP A 43 -15.66 16.38 16.18
CA ASP A 43 -16.65 15.47 15.60
C ASP A 43 -17.42 16.05 14.39
N ASP A 44 -17.47 17.37 14.26
CA ASP A 44 -18.14 18.09 13.17
C ASP A 44 -17.26 18.32 11.92
N GLY A 45 -16.00 17.91 11.95
CA GLY A 45 -15.05 18.08 10.84
C GLY A 45 -14.01 19.17 11.08
N THR A 46 -14.28 20.12 11.97
CA THR A 46 -13.44 21.30 12.15
C THR A 46 -12.09 20.96 12.79
N ILE A 47 -11.04 21.66 12.36
CA ILE A 47 -9.66 21.45 12.79
C ILE A 47 -9.21 22.62 13.66
N THR A 48 -8.65 22.34 14.82
CA THR A 48 -8.06 23.36 15.72
C THR A 48 -6.56 23.15 15.86
N VAL A 49 -5.80 24.24 15.70
CA VAL A 49 -4.35 24.28 15.88
C VAL A 49 -3.97 25.47 16.75
N GLY A 50 -3.79 25.21 18.05
CA GLY A 50 -3.60 26.27 19.03
C GLY A 50 -4.84 27.16 19.13
N ASN A 51 -4.76 28.41 18.64
CA ASN A 51 -5.87 29.36 18.59
C ASN A 51 -6.44 29.55 17.17
N LEU A 52 -5.97 28.77 16.20
CA LEU A 52 -6.46 28.80 14.83
C LEU A 52 -7.51 27.70 14.64
N GLU A 53 -8.51 27.99 13.82
CA GLU A 53 -9.59 27.08 13.47
C GLU A 53 -9.71 27.04 11.95
N PHE A 54 -9.95 25.84 11.40
CA PHE A 54 -10.14 25.57 9.99
C PHE A 54 -11.39 24.71 9.81
N GLU A 55 -12.13 24.91 8.73
CA GLU A 55 -13.36 24.21 8.39
C GLU A 55 -13.12 22.73 8.03
N SER A 56 -11.91 22.41 7.55
CA SER A 56 -11.54 21.05 7.13
C SER A 56 -10.02 20.87 7.09
N TRP A 57 -9.56 19.62 6.99
CA TRP A 57 -8.17 19.30 6.69
C TRP A 57 -7.70 19.93 5.39
N ARG A 58 -8.53 19.90 4.34
CA ARG A 58 -8.21 20.55 3.06
C ARG A 58 -7.91 22.04 3.24
N GLU A 59 -8.67 22.76 4.06
CA GLU A 59 -8.36 24.17 4.35
C GLU A 59 -7.05 24.28 5.15
N TYR A 60 -6.86 23.45 6.17
CA TYR A 60 -5.65 23.42 6.98
C TYR A 60 -4.39 23.22 6.11
N PHE A 61 -4.35 22.22 5.23
CA PHE A 61 -3.20 21.92 4.38
C PHE A 61 -2.96 22.96 3.29
N ASN A 62 -4.02 23.64 2.82
CA ASN A 62 -3.87 24.76 1.88
C ASN A 62 -3.48 26.08 2.57
N SER A 63 -3.55 26.14 3.90
CA SER A 63 -3.25 27.36 4.66
C SER A 63 -1.78 27.77 4.53
N SER A 64 -1.50 29.06 4.75
CA SER A 64 -0.13 29.55 4.88
C SER A 64 0.54 29.06 6.17
N TYR A 65 -0.25 28.63 7.16
CA TYR A 65 0.24 28.06 8.40
C TYR A 65 0.92 26.71 8.12
N PHE A 66 0.21 25.78 7.47
CA PHE A 66 0.75 24.47 7.13
C PHE A 66 1.95 24.58 6.18
N ARG A 67 1.87 25.38 5.12
CA ARG A 67 3.01 25.56 4.20
C ARG A 67 4.29 26.13 4.84
N ARG A 68 4.16 26.79 5.99
CA ARG A 68 5.28 27.42 6.70
C ARG A 68 5.79 26.62 7.89
N PHE A 69 4.90 25.90 8.57
CA PHE A 69 5.19 25.25 9.86
C PHE A 69 4.74 23.79 9.90
N GLY A 70 3.96 23.34 8.92
CA GLY A 70 3.48 21.98 8.79
C GLY A 70 4.54 21.10 8.15
N ASN A 71 4.75 19.93 8.75
CA ASN A 71 5.59 18.89 8.19
C ASN A 71 4.65 17.93 7.45
N LYS A 72 4.81 17.79 6.13
CA LYS A 72 3.97 16.90 5.31
C LYS A 72 4.12 15.46 5.76
N CYS A 73 5.36 15.01 5.90
CA CYS A 73 5.70 13.74 6.52
C CYS A 73 6.54 14.03 7.78
N LEU A 74 6.37 13.24 8.83
CA LEU A 74 7.16 13.42 10.05
C LEU A 74 8.00 12.19 10.32
N TYR A 75 9.16 12.41 10.92
CA TYR A 75 9.75 11.40 11.77
C TYR A 75 10.21 12.06 13.07
N GLU A 76 9.79 11.51 14.20
CA GLU A 76 10.24 12.00 15.49
C GLU A 76 11.64 11.46 15.75
N ASN A 77 12.68 12.23 15.45
CA ASN A 77 14.02 11.87 15.89
C ASN A 77 14.02 11.77 17.42
N SER A 78 14.00 10.53 17.93
CA SER A 78 13.87 10.22 19.35
C SER A 78 15.13 10.56 20.16
N GLY A 79 16.14 11.17 19.53
CA GLY A 79 17.40 11.50 20.20
C GLY A 79 18.16 10.26 20.68
N ILE A 80 17.89 9.10 20.09
CA ILE A 80 18.60 7.86 20.39
C ILE A 80 19.71 7.71 19.35
N ASP A 81 20.94 7.80 19.85
CA ASP A 81 22.17 7.43 19.14
C ASP A 81 22.22 5.89 19.06
N PRO A 82 22.13 5.27 17.87
CA PRO A 82 22.07 3.82 17.76
C PRO A 82 23.48 3.23 17.81
N ALA A 83 23.84 2.73 18.99
CA ALA A 83 24.91 1.75 19.14
C ALA A 83 24.34 0.34 18.96
N GLY A 84 24.53 -0.27 17.79
CA GLY A 84 24.22 -1.70 17.61
C GLY A 84 24.39 -2.18 16.17
N ALA A 85 25.55 -2.76 15.87
CA ALA A 85 25.82 -3.47 14.62
C ALA A 85 25.57 -4.98 14.80
N LEU A 86 24.89 -5.62 13.85
CA LEU A 86 24.89 -7.08 13.64
C LEU A 86 24.97 -7.38 12.14
N ALA A 87 25.68 -8.44 11.76
CA ALA A 87 26.51 -8.48 10.56
C ALA A 87 26.09 -9.47 9.46
N GLY A 88 26.15 -9.01 8.20
CA GLY A 88 26.93 -9.59 7.10
C GLY A 88 26.36 -9.36 5.69
N GLY A 89 26.98 -8.59 4.77
CA GLY A 89 27.07 -7.12 4.68
C GLY A 89 27.21 -6.30 5.96
N GLY A 90 28.02 -5.24 5.98
CA GLY A 90 28.01 -4.39 7.17
C GLY A 90 26.69 -3.62 7.25
N PRO A 91 26.04 -3.45 8.42
CA PRO A 91 24.99 -2.44 8.62
C PRO A 91 25.40 -1.03 8.14
N SER A 92 26.70 -0.82 7.94
CA SER A 92 27.28 0.34 7.26
C SER A 92 26.66 0.63 5.89
N ASP A 93 26.14 -0.37 5.17
CA ASP A 93 25.62 -0.15 3.81
C ASP A 93 24.25 0.53 3.83
N CYS A 94 23.53 0.49 4.96
CA CYS A 94 22.26 1.18 5.20
C CYS A 94 22.25 1.86 6.58
N SER A 95 23.36 2.50 6.98
CA SER A 95 23.47 3.19 8.27
C SER A 95 23.04 4.67 8.22
N MET A 96 23.02 5.32 9.38
CA MET A 96 22.72 6.75 9.55
C MET A 96 23.88 7.70 9.24
N SER A 97 25.10 7.18 9.07
CA SER A 97 26.31 8.01 8.92
C SER A 97 27.13 7.70 7.68
N PHE A 98 26.85 6.56 7.07
CA PHE A 98 27.43 6.11 5.82
C PHE A 98 26.44 5.20 5.09
N THR A 99 26.39 5.29 3.77
CA THR A 99 25.76 4.29 2.93
C THR A 99 26.68 3.97 1.76
N ASN A 100 26.67 2.72 1.34
CA ASN A 100 27.15 2.32 0.02
C ASN A 100 26.41 1.02 -0.32
N PRO A 101 25.12 1.11 -0.70
CA PRO A 101 24.27 -0.06 -0.85
C PRO A 101 24.89 -1.02 -1.87
N ALA A 102 25.43 -2.13 -1.37
CA ALA A 102 26.17 -3.08 -2.20
C ALA A 102 25.22 -3.75 -3.21
N SER A 103 25.79 -4.17 -4.35
CA SER A 103 25.03 -4.88 -5.40
C SER A 103 24.48 -6.24 -4.96
N ILE A 104 24.80 -6.72 -3.77
CA ILE A 104 24.20 -7.93 -3.21
C ILE A 104 22.72 -7.71 -2.85
N TYR A 105 22.34 -6.47 -2.52
CA TYR A 105 20.96 -6.07 -2.24
C TYR A 105 20.16 -5.75 -3.50
N ASP A 106 20.66 -6.14 -4.68
CA ASP A 106 19.96 -5.88 -5.94
C ASP A 106 18.60 -6.60 -5.96
N PRO A 107 17.53 -5.95 -6.43
CA PRO A 107 16.19 -6.53 -6.44
C PRO A 107 16.08 -7.80 -7.28
N SER A 108 16.93 -7.97 -8.31
CA SER A 108 16.92 -9.16 -9.18
C SER A 108 17.20 -10.50 -8.47
N VAL A 109 17.59 -10.46 -7.19
CA VAL A 109 18.05 -11.64 -6.45
C VAL A 109 16.90 -12.33 -5.70
N THR A 110 15.92 -11.60 -5.18
CA THR A 110 14.93 -12.15 -4.23
C THR A 110 13.71 -11.25 -4.09
N LYS A 111 12.50 -11.80 -3.99
CA LYS A 111 11.29 -11.04 -3.68
C LYS A 111 10.98 -11.11 -2.19
N TYR A 112 10.72 -9.95 -1.57
CA TYR A 112 10.29 -9.85 -0.18
C TYR A 112 8.79 -9.57 -0.12
N MET A 113 8.05 -10.36 0.64
CA MET A 113 6.63 -10.18 0.84
C MET A 113 6.37 -9.77 2.29
N ILE A 114 5.78 -8.59 2.49
CA ILE A 114 5.54 -8.02 3.81
C ILE A 114 4.05 -8.16 4.17
N PRO A 115 3.71 -8.94 5.21
CA PRO A 115 2.34 -8.99 5.73
C PRO A 115 1.96 -7.66 6.35
N VAL A 116 0.77 -7.14 5.99
CA VAL A 116 0.29 -5.83 6.44
C VAL A 116 -0.98 -5.98 7.25
N VAL A 117 -1.05 -5.25 8.36
CA VAL A 117 -2.32 -5.02 9.07
C VAL A 117 -2.64 -3.53 9.07
N VAL A 118 -3.88 -3.19 8.73
CA VAL A 118 -4.38 -1.81 8.76
C VAL A 118 -5.36 -1.63 9.93
N HIS A 119 -4.95 -0.81 10.89
CA HIS A 119 -5.76 -0.40 12.03
C HIS A 119 -6.49 0.91 11.72
N VAL A 120 -7.76 0.79 11.35
CA VAL A 120 -8.66 1.91 11.09
C VAL A 120 -9.17 2.49 12.42
N ILE A 121 -8.69 3.68 12.77
CA ILE A 121 -9.09 4.36 14.01
C ILE A 121 -10.09 5.47 13.71
N ARG A 122 -11.23 5.41 14.38
CA ARG A 122 -12.36 6.33 14.24
C ARG A 122 -12.58 7.11 15.53
N ASN A 123 -13.25 8.25 15.44
CA ASN A 123 -13.78 8.87 16.65
C ASN A 123 -14.82 7.94 17.33
N ASN A 124 -15.17 8.22 18.59
CA ASN A 124 -16.04 7.35 19.40
C ASN A 124 -17.38 7.02 18.71
N ASN A 125 -17.88 7.99 17.95
CA ASN A 125 -19.18 8.02 17.28
C ASN A 125 -19.12 7.34 15.91
N GLY A 126 -17.92 7.06 15.39
CA GLY A 126 -17.70 6.51 14.05
C GLY A 126 -18.04 7.48 12.92
N SER A 127 -18.24 8.77 13.21
CA SER A 127 -18.57 9.79 12.19
C SER A 127 -17.35 10.25 11.40
N GLN A 128 -16.14 10.01 11.90
CA GLN A 128 -14.88 10.37 11.26
C GLN A 128 -13.84 9.27 11.40
N GLY A 129 -12.82 9.28 10.53
CA GLY A 129 -11.74 8.29 10.53
C GLY A 129 -12.09 6.96 9.89
N ASN A 130 -13.29 6.84 9.32
CA ASN A 130 -13.74 5.59 8.71
C ASN A 130 -13.28 5.50 7.26
N ILE A 131 -12.46 4.52 6.95
CA ILE A 131 -12.10 4.13 5.59
C ILE A 131 -12.69 2.75 5.25
N SER A 132 -13.15 2.58 4.02
CA SER A 132 -13.71 1.31 3.55
C SER A 132 -12.60 0.29 3.28
N GLU A 133 -12.96 -0.98 3.27
CA GLU A 133 -12.05 -2.07 2.85
C GLU A 133 -11.53 -1.85 1.42
N ALA A 134 -12.38 -1.39 0.49
CA ALA A 134 -11.95 -1.03 -0.86
C ALA A 134 -10.91 0.10 -0.88
N MET A 135 -11.03 1.09 0.01
CA MET A 135 -10.04 2.15 0.16
C MET A 135 -8.72 1.60 0.70
N VAL A 136 -8.79 0.67 1.66
CA VAL A 136 -7.60 -0.03 2.16
C VAL A 136 -6.91 -0.80 1.05
N GLN A 137 -7.66 -1.62 0.32
CA GLN A 137 -7.16 -2.41 -0.79
C GLN A 137 -6.54 -1.53 -1.88
N SER A 138 -7.16 -0.39 -2.21
CA SER A 138 -6.61 0.54 -3.20
C SER A 138 -5.21 1.04 -2.84
N ASN A 139 -4.95 1.30 -1.55
CA ASN A 139 -3.65 1.80 -1.12
C ASN A 139 -2.59 0.68 -1.08
N ILE A 140 -3.00 -0.56 -0.78
CA ILE A 140 -2.12 -1.74 -0.90
C ILE A 140 -1.77 -1.99 -2.38
N THR A 141 -2.74 -1.84 -3.29
CA THR A 141 -2.48 -1.87 -4.73
C THR A 141 -1.46 -0.80 -5.12
N ILE A 142 -1.69 0.47 -4.76
CA ILE A 142 -0.77 1.57 -5.03
C ILE A 142 0.64 1.30 -4.48
N LEU A 143 0.77 0.77 -3.27
CA LEU A 143 2.06 0.38 -2.73
C LEU A 143 2.76 -0.65 -3.63
N ASN A 144 2.05 -1.69 -4.09
CA ASN A 144 2.64 -2.68 -4.99
C ASN A 144 2.97 -2.09 -6.36
N GLU A 145 2.15 -1.18 -6.90
CA GLU A 145 2.44 -0.46 -8.14
C GLU A 145 3.76 0.33 -8.05
N ASP A 146 3.96 1.03 -6.93
CA ASP A 146 5.12 1.88 -6.69
C ASP A 146 6.39 1.09 -6.35
N PHE A 147 6.26 0.03 -5.54
CA PHE A 147 7.40 -0.75 -5.07
C PHE A 147 7.85 -1.84 -6.05
N LEU A 148 6.98 -2.30 -6.95
CA LEU A 148 7.32 -3.26 -7.99
C LEU A 148 7.47 -2.60 -9.38
N ALA A 149 7.32 -1.28 -9.46
CA ALA A 149 7.32 -0.51 -10.71
C ALA A 149 6.46 -1.17 -11.80
N LEU A 150 5.22 -1.53 -11.44
CA LEU A 150 4.36 -2.35 -12.31
C LEU A 150 4.08 -1.66 -13.64
N SER A 151 4.19 -2.39 -14.74
CA SER A 151 3.96 -1.83 -16.07
C SER A 151 2.51 -1.36 -16.23
N GLY A 152 2.32 -0.17 -16.82
CA GLY A 152 1.00 0.41 -17.06
C GLY A 152 0.45 1.23 -15.89
N THR A 153 1.17 1.34 -14.78
CA THR A 153 0.77 2.12 -13.60
C THR A 153 1.62 3.39 -13.48
N PRO A 154 1.23 4.37 -12.64
CA PRO A 154 2.05 5.55 -12.42
C PRO A 154 3.44 5.24 -11.84
N GLY A 155 3.62 4.12 -11.13
CA GLY A 155 4.91 3.69 -10.58
C GLY A 155 5.85 3.02 -11.60
N ALA A 156 5.36 2.66 -12.79
CA ALA A 156 6.13 2.01 -13.85
C ALA A 156 7.49 2.63 -14.19
N PRO A 157 7.68 3.97 -14.18
CA PRO A 157 8.97 4.55 -14.53
C PRO A 157 10.02 4.46 -13.41
N GLY A 158 9.63 4.03 -12.21
CA GLY A 158 10.52 3.81 -11.07
C GLY A 158 11.39 2.55 -11.19
N THR A 159 11.97 2.15 -10.06
CA THR A 159 12.75 0.90 -9.94
C THR A 159 11.85 -0.20 -9.39
N ASP A 160 11.85 -1.39 -10.01
CA ASP A 160 11.27 -2.59 -9.39
C ASP A 160 12.14 -3.02 -8.21
N ILE A 161 11.63 -2.85 -6.99
CA ILE A 161 12.36 -3.11 -5.74
C ILE A 161 12.19 -4.57 -5.30
N GLN A 162 11.26 -5.32 -5.91
CA GLN A 162 10.93 -6.69 -5.51
C GLN A 162 10.55 -6.76 -4.01
N ILE A 163 9.77 -5.77 -3.55
CA ILE A 163 9.09 -5.76 -2.25
C ILE A 163 7.59 -5.66 -2.51
N GLU A 164 6.84 -6.67 -2.11
CA GLU A 164 5.40 -6.76 -2.23
C GLU A 164 4.73 -6.70 -0.86
N PHE A 165 3.55 -6.10 -0.82
CA PHE A 165 2.72 -5.94 0.37
C PHE A 165 1.39 -6.64 0.17
N PHE A 166 0.93 -7.35 1.19
CA PHE A 166 -0.39 -7.99 1.17
C PHE A 166 -1.06 -7.86 2.52
N LEU A 167 -2.39 -7.73 2.52
CA LEU A 167 -3.16 -7.75 3.76
C LEU A 167 -3.03 -9.12 4.41
N ALA A 168 -2.71 -9.14 5.70
CA ALA A 168 -2.54 -10.35 6.46
C ALA A 168 -3.83 -11.20 6.43
N GLN A 169 -3.68 -12.49 6.12
CA GLN A 169 -4.80 -13.44 6.05
C GLN A 169 -5.00 -14.22 7.35
N THR A 170 -4.02 -14.16 8.26
CA THR A 170 -4.07 -14.77 9.59
C THR A 170 -3.75 -13.73 10.66
N ASP A 171 -4.49 -13.72 11.76
CA ASP A 171 -4.27 -12.83 12.89
C ASP A 171 -3.18 -13.37 13.85
N PRO A 172 -2.71 -12.60 14.84
CA PRO A 172 -1.68 -13.07 15.78
C PRO A 172 -2.09 -14.27 16.66
N ASN A 173 -3.38 -14.62 16.70
CA ASN A 173 -3.88 -15.79 17.41
C ASN A 173 -4.10 -17.00 16.49
N GLY A 174 -3.77 -16.89 15.20
CA GLY A 174 -3.93 -17.95 14.22
C GLY A 174 -5.33 -18.02 13.58
N ASN A 175 -6.18 -17.01 13.74
CA ASN A 175 -7.52 -17.00 13.13
C ASN A 175 -7.49 -16.34 11.74
N PRO A 176 -8.35 -16.77 10.81
CA PRO A 176 -8.54 -16.07 9.53
C PRO A 176 -8.96 -14.61 9.73
N THR A 177 -8.41 -13.72 8.90
CA THR A 177 -8.67 -12.28 8.92
C THR A 177 -8.50 -11.70 7.51
N ASN A 178 -9.05 -10.51 7.28
CA ASN A 178 -8.80 -9.74 6.06
C ASN A 178 -7.70 -8.67 6.25
N GLY A 179 -6.98 -8.71 7.37
CA GLY A 179 -5.88 -7.80 7.67
C GLY A 179 -6.33 -6.38 8.05
N ILE A 180 -7.62 -6.15 8.30
CA ILE A 180 -8.19 -4.85 8.64
C ILE A 180 -8.87 -4.92 10.00
N THR A 181 -8.56 -3.97 10.88
CA THR A 181 -9.21 -3.85 12.19
C THR A 181 -9.80 -2.47 12.38
N TYR A 182 -10.92 -2.37 13.10
CA TYR A 182 -11.63 -1.11 13.31
C TYR A 182 -11.77 -0.77 14.79
N HIS A 183 -11.38 0.45 15.17
CA HIS A 183 -11.33 0.90 16.57
C HIS A 183 -12.00 2.26 16.74
N ASN A 184 -12.96 2.38 17.66
CA ASN A 184 -13.62 3.66 17.96
C ASN A 184 -13.02 4.25 19.23
N ASN A 185 -12.18 5.28 19.09
CA ASN A 185 -11.57 5.98 20.21
C ASN A 185 -11.12 7.38 19.79
N THR A 186 -11.81 8.44 20.24
CA THR A 186 -11.51 9.83 19.88
C THR A 186 -10.08 10.28 20.26
N ASN A 187 -9.48 9.72 21.31
CA ASN A 187 -8.10 10.05 21.67
C ASN A 187 -7.12 9.42 20.68
N TRP A 188 -7.31 8.13 20.35
CA TRP A 188 -6.46 7.44 19.38
C TRP A 188 -6.64 8.01 17.97
N TYR A 189 -7.87 8.41 17.64
CA TYR A 189 -8.22 9.11 16.42
C TYR A 189 -7.44 10.42 16.31
N ASN A 190 -7.37 11.21 17.38
CA ASN A 190 -6.54 12.42 17.44
C ASN A 190 -5.05 12.15 17.75
N ASP A 191 -4.55 10.98 17.33
CA ASP A 191 -3.16 10.54 17.47
C ASP A 191 -2.58 10.74 18.88
N SER A 192 -3.38 10.38 19.88
CA SER A 192 -3.05 10.51 21.30
C SER A 192 -3.31 9.20 22.05
N GLY A 193 -2.76 9.09 23.25
CA GLY A 193 -2.82 7.87 24.05
C GLY A 193 -1.73 6.87 23.67
N SER A 194 -2.07 5.58 23.68
CA SER A 194 -1.11 4.47 23.55
C SER A 194 -1.70 3.34 22.69
N TYR A 195 -2.34 3.69 21.58
CA TYR A 195 -3.03 2.73 20.70
C TYR A 195 -2.09 1.64 20.20
N TRP A 196 -0.87 1.99 19.79
CA TRP A 196 0.12 1.02 19.33
C TRP A 196 0.49 -0.03 20.39
N ASN A 197 0.52 0.33 21.68
CA ASN A 197 0.70 -0.66 22.74
C ASN A 197 -0.54 -1.52 23.02
N SER A 198 -1.71 -1.07 22.57
CA SER A 198 -2.99 -1.70 22.89
C SER A 198 -3.49 -2.64 21.79
N ILE A 199 -3.21 -2.32 20.53
CA ILE A 199 -3.79 -2.99 19.36
C ILE A 199 -2.77 -3.44 18.31
N ALA A 200 -1.47 -3.20 18.52
CA ALA A 200 -0.46 -3.69 17.59
C ALA A 200 -0.52 -5.21 17.44
N TRP A 201 -0.34 -5.66 16.21
CA TRP A 201 0.08 -7.02 15.92
C TRP A 201 1.60 -7.07 16.02
N ASP A 202 2.14 -8.27 16.24
CA ASP A 202 3.57 -8.47 16.44
C ASP A 202 4.40 -7.83 15.30
N PRO A 203 5.17 -6.75 15.56
CA PRO A 203 5.86 -6.02 14.50
C PRO A 203 7.01 -6.81 13.85
N ASP A 204 7.45 -7.91 14.47
CA ASP A 204 8.36 -8.86 13.83
C ASP A 204 7.67 -9.67 12.73
N ASN A 205 6.33 -9.74 12.72
CA ASN A 205 5.56 -10.56 11.76
C ASN A 205 4.61 -9.72 10.87
N TYR A 206 4.30 -8.49 11.25
CA TYR A 206 3.33 -7.64 10.54
C TYR A 206 3.77 -6.18 10.50
N MET A 207 3.71 -5.58 9.30
CA MET A 207 3.80 -4.12 9.17
C MET A 207 2.48 -3.51 9.65
N ASN A 208 2.55 -2.82 10.79
CA ASN A 208 1.39 -2.20 11.40
C ASN A 208 1.17 -0.79 10.82
N ILE A 209 0.07 -0.60 10.08
CA ILE A 209 -0.36 0.68 9.55
C ILE A 209 -1.54 1.19 10.38
N TYR A 210 -1.49 2.44 10.83
CA TYR A 210 -2.57 3.08 11.59
C TYR A 210 -3.13 4.26 10.81
N THR A 211 -4.46 4.36 10.72
CA THR A 211 -5.11 5.53 10.12
C THR A 211 -5.78 6.38 11.19
N ASN A 212 -5.31 7.61 11.37
CA ASN A 212 -5.83 8.56 12.36
C ASN A 212 -5.62 10.01 11.86
N THR A 213 -5.53 11.02 12.72
CA THR A 213 -5.25 12.41 12.30
C THR A 213 -3.77 12.73 12.06
N ALA A 214 -2.89 11.76 12.26
CA ALA A 214 -1.43 11.84 12.13
C ALA A 214 -0.82 13.07 12.84
N SER A 215 -1.42 13.51 13.96
CA SER A 215 -1.04 14.72 14.69
C SER A 215 -0.94 15.99 13.83
N GLY A 216 -1.60 16.01 12.66
CA GLY A 216 -1.57 17.13 11.70
C GLY A 216 -0.53 17.03 10.58
N ALA A 217 0.23 15.94 10.49
CA ALA A 217 0.95 15.57 9.27
C ALA A 217 0.03 14.82 8.29
N LEU A 218 0.49 14.57 7.07
CA LEU A 218 -0.15 13.61 6.16
C LEU A 218 0.21 12.18 6.57
N GLY A 219 1.42 11.96 7.05
CA GLY A 219 1.87 10.68 7.58
C GLY A 219 3.11 10.84 8.44
N TYR A 220 3.46 9.78 9.16
CA TYR A 220 4.73 9.67 9.86
C TYR A 220 5.14 8.24 10.17
N VAL A 221 6.45 8.04 10.34
CA VAL A 221 7.02 6.94 11.12
C VAL A 221 7.71 7.51 12.36
N PRO A 222 7.68 6.84 13.53
CA PRO A 222 8.26 7.39 14.74
C PRO A 222 9.79 7.37 14.74
N PHE A 223 10.42 6.54 13.91
CA PHE A 223 11.87 6.45 13.77
C PHE A 223 12.22 5.74 12.47
N LEU A 224 13.43 5.98 11.96
CA LEU A 224 14.02 5.09 10.96
C LEU A 224 14.53 3.81 11.65
N PRO A 225 14.53 2.64 10.98
CA PRO A 225 14.97 1.38 11.57
C PRO A 225 16.37 1.44 12.19
N GLN A 226 17.24 2.26 11.61
CA GLN A 226 18.60 2.46 12.08
C GLN A 226 18.70 3.24 13.39
N GLU A 227 17.72 4.09 13.72
CA GLU A 227 17.69 4.93 14.95
C GLU A 227 16.84 4.31 16.07
N GLY A 228 15.93 3.40 15.71
CA GLY A 228 14.93 2.87 16.61
C GLY A 228 15.13 1.41 16.99
N SER A 229 14.05 0.81 17.46
CA SER A 229 13.99 -0.61 17.78
C SER A 229 12.86 -1.23 16.98
N PRO A 230 13.10 -1.59 15.70
CA PRO A 230 12.24 -2.48 14.94
C PRO A 230 11.81 -3.70 15.77
N GLY A 231 10.61 -4.21 15.53
CA GLY A 231 10.03 -5.30 16.33
C GLY A 231 9.36 -4.84 17.64
N SER A 232 9.60 -3.61 18.10
CA SER A 232 8.85 -3.05 19.23
C SER A 232 7.47 -2.55 18.79
N ASN A 233 6.46 -2.57 19.67
CA ASN A 233 5.12 -2.03 19.35
C ASN A 233 5.12 -0.56 18.90
N SER A 234 6.21 0.18 19.11
CA SER A 234 6.32 1.55 18.61
C SER A 234 6.65 1.60 17.12
N ASP A 235 7.12 0.50 16.53
CA ASP A 235 7.44 0.35 15.12
C ASP A 235 6.16 0.30 14.29
N ARG A 236 5.87 1.39 13.60
CA ARG A 236 4.58 1.59 12.94
C ARG A 236 4.66 2.63 11.84
N VAL A 237 3.72 2.52 10.90
CA VAL A 237 3.40 3.57 9.94
C VAL A 237 2.08 4.21 10.35
N VAL A 238 2.02 5.55 10.38
CA VAL A 238 0.79 6.28 10.68
C VAL A 238 0.47 7.19 9.52
N VAL A 239 -0.76 7.14 9.02
CA VAL A 239 -1.21 7.95 7.88
C VAL A 239 -2.50 8.68 8.26
N LEU A 240 -2.63 9.93 7.81
CA LEU A 240 -3.86 10.68 7.89
C LEU A 240 -4.95 9.92 7.12
N TRP A 241 -6.04 9.59 7.80
CA TRP A 241 -7.12 8.80 7.20
C TRP A 241 -7.72 9.44 5.93
N GLU A 242 -7.72 10.77 5.82
CA GLU A 242 -8.21 11.48 4.63
C GLU A 242 -7.20 11.52 3.46
N ALA A 243 -5.93 11.16 3.68
CA ALA A 243 -4.91 11.04 2.64
C ALA A 243 -4.61 9.57 2.27
N PHE A 244 -5.43 8.64 2.79
CA PHE A 244 -5.24 7.21 2.59
C PHE A 244 -5.99 6.70 1.35
N GLY A 245 -5.31 5.94 0.50
CA GLY A 245 -5.89 5.28 -0.67
C GLY A 245 -5.99 6.15 -1.92
N ASP A 246 -6.55 5.56 -2.97
CA ASP A 246 -6.86 6.26 -4.21
C ASP A 246 -8.07 7.20 -4.04
N ASN A 247 -8.05 8.34 -4.73
CA ASN A 247 -9.07 9.37 -4.63
C ASN A 247 -9.40 9.75 -3.17
N ALA A 248 -8.35 9.86 -2.36
CA ALA A 248 -8.46 10.04 -0.92
C ALA A 248 -9.35 11.25 -0.53
N PRO A 249 -10.11 11.17 0.59
CA PRO A 249 -11.12 12.17 0.97
C PRO A 249 -10.65 13.62 1.04
N ILE A 250 -9.37 13.86 1.33
CA ILE A 250 -8.76 15.20 1.39
C ILE A 250 -8.80 15.91 0.02
N GLY A 251 -8.81 15.15 -1.06
CA GLY A 251 -8.71 15.61 -2.45
C GLY A 251 -7.30 16.11 -2.84
N PRO A 252 -7.14 16.59 -4.08
CA PRO A 252 -5.85 17.05 -4.57
C PRO A 252 -5.22 18.16 -3.71
N PRO A 253 -3.89 18.14 -3.52
CA PRO A 253 -2.91 17.35 -4.29
C PRO A 253 -2.39 16.06 -3.61
N PHE A 254 -3.07 15.55 -2.57
CA PHE A 254 -2.60 14.42 -1.74
C PHE A 254 -3.58 13.24 -1.73
N ASN A 255 -4.17 12.95 -2.90
CA ASN A 255 -5.24 11.98 -3.05
C ASN A 255 -4.87 10.78 -3.94
N GLY A 256 -3.60 10.61 -4.27
CA GLY A 256 -3.08 9.53 -5.11
C GLY A 256 -2.39 8.41 -4.32
N GLY A 257 -2.59 8.34 -3.00
CA GLY A 257 -2.03 7.30 -2.13
C GLY A 257 -0.52 7.40 -1.84
N ARG A 258 0.21 8.35 -2.46
CA ARG A 258 1.67 8.45 -2.35
C ARG A 258 2.18 8.84 -0.97
N THR A 259 1.30 9.35 -0.10
CA THR A 259 1.61 9.52 1.32
C THR A 259 2.00 8.19 1.97
N LEU A 260 1.27 7.09 1.72
CA LEU A 260 1.65 5.81 2.31
C LEU A 260 2.96 5.26 1.72
N THR A 261 3.15 5.40 0.40
CA THR A 261 4.42 5.05 -0.28
C THR A 261 5.61 5.77 0.36
N HIS A 262 5.48 7.08 0.64
CA HIS A 262 6.50 7.88 1.32
C HIS A 262 6.83 7.35 2.72
N GLU A 263 5.81 7.13 3.55
CA GLU A 263 6.03 6.65 4.92
C GLU A 263 6.61 5.24 4.96
N VAL A 264 6.22 4.36 4.01
CA VAL A 264 6.81 3.03 3.88
C VAL A 264 8.28 3.12 3.44
N GLY A 265 8.63 4.10 2.61
CA GLY A 265 10.04 4.42 2.31
C GLY A 265 10.85 4.74 3.57
N HIS A 266 10.31 5.56 4.48
CA HIS A 266 10.93 5.79 5.79
C HIS A 266 10.95 4.54 6.68
N TYR A 267 9.85 3.78 6.71
CA TYR A 267 9.76 2.52 7.45
C TYR A 267 10.85 1.53 7.02
N LEU A 268 11.26 1.59 5.75
CA LEU A 268 12.33 0.81 5.14
C LEU A 268 13.69 1.56 5.10
N GLY A 269 13.84 2.64 5.86
CA GLY A 269 15.15 3.26 6.13
C GLY A 269 15.61 4.33 5.15
N LEU A 270 14.73 4.88 4.32
CA LEU A 270 15.05 6.02 3.46
C LEU A 270 14.92 7.35 4.20
N HIS A 271 15.82 8.28 3.89
CA HIS A 271 15.68 9.67 4.29
C HIS A 271 14.85 10.45 3.27
N HIS A 272 14.33 11.60 3.70
CA HIS A 272 13.91 12.64 2.76
C HIS A 272 15.07 13.02 1.84
N THR A 273 14.78 13.26 0.56
CA THR A 273 15.78 13.67 -0.45
C THR A 273 16.51 14.98 -0.11
N PHE A 274 15.87 15.85 0.66
CA PHE A 274 16.42 17.14 1.11
C PHE A 274 17.13 17.06 2.47
N ASN A 275 17.21 15.88 3.08
CA ASN A 275 17.95 15.71 4.32
C ASN A 275 19.43 16.05 4.10
N GLY A 276 20.08 16.73 5.06
CA GLY A 276 21.48 17.15 4.91
C GLY A 276 21.71 18.25 3.85
N GLY A 277 20.67 18.73 3.15
CA GLY A 277 20.73 19.82 2.18
C GLY A 277 21.55 19.49 0.93
N CYS A 278 22.27 20.48 0.40
CA CYS A 278 23.18 20.31 -0.75
C CYS A 278 24.47 19.57 -0.39
N GLY A 279 24.37 18.40 0.25
CA GLY A 279 25.49 17.60 0.75
C GLY A 279 26.65 17.46 -0.25
N GLY A 280 27.84 17.15 0.26
CA GLY A 280 29.04 17.03 -0.55
C GLY A 280 29.22 15.61 -1.09
N ASN A 281 29.54 14.67 -0.19
CA ASN A 281 29.71 13.27 -0.54
C ASN A 281 28.41 12.52 -0.20
N CYS A 282 27.67 12.09 -1.23
CA CYS A 282 26.38 11.42 -1.11
C CYS A 282 26.41 10.17 -0.22
N SER A 283 27.54 9.47 -0.11
CA SER A 283 27.66 8.30 0.78
C SER A 283 27.73 8.66 2.27
N THR A 284 27.91 9.92 2.64
CA THR A 284 28.15 10.37 4.04
C THR A 284 27.37 11.62 4.45
N THR A 285 26.73 12.29 3.50
CA THR A 285 25.97 13.53 3.67
C THR A 285 24.78 13.49 2.74
N GLY A 286 23.77 14.34 3.00
CA GLY A 286 22.54 14.32 2.21
C GLY A 286 21.51 13.33 2.76
N ASP A 287 20.74 12.73 1.87
CA ASP A 287 19.81 11.63 2.12
C ASP A 287 20.52 10.27 2.21
N LEU A 288 21.85 10.24 2.03
CA LEU A 288 22.64 9.03 2.00
C LEU A 288 22.16 8.09 0.87
N VAL A 289 22.03 8.63 -0.34
CA VAL A 289 21.77 7.91 -1.59
C VAL A 289 22.51 8.64 -2.73
N CYS A 290 23.28 7.94 -3.56
CA CYS A 290 24.20 8.60 -4.51
C CYS A 290 23.60 8.90 -5.88
N ASP A 291 22.52 8.21 -6.26
CA ASP A 291 21.77 8.49 -7.48
C ASP A 291 20.57 9.44 -7.27
N THR A 292 20.31 9.89 -6.04
CA THR A 292 19.40 11.00 -5.77
C THR A 292 20.10 12.34 -6.00
N ASN A 293 19.48 13.23 -6.78
CA ASN A 293 19.99 14.60 -6.94
C ASN A 293 19.95 15.37 -5.60
N PRO A 294 21.05 16.06 -5.19
CA PRO A 294 21.05 16.84 -3.95
C PRO A 294 19.98 17.93 -3.92
N GLN A 295 19.33 18.11 -2.78
CA GLN A 295 18.24 19.06 -2.61
C GLN A 295 18.37 19.86 -1.31
N SER A 296 18.20 21.18 -1.36
CA SER A 296 18.40 22.04 -0.18
C SER A 296 17.21 22.08 0.78
N SER A 297 16.01 21.84 0.26
CA SER A 297 14.73 22.03 0.95
C SER A 297 13.62 21.30 0.20
N PRO A 298 12.55 20.85 0.88
CA PRO A 298 11.42 20.17 0.26
C PRO A 298 10.84 20.95 -0.92
N THR A 299 10.41 20.25 -1.96
CA THR A 299 9.63 20.84 -3.05
C THR A 299 8.15 20.88 -2.68
N SER A 300 7.38 21.76 -3.31
CA SER A 300 5.92 21.70 -3.28
C SER A 300 5.42 21.94 -4.69
N GLY A 301 4.39 21.22 -5.13
CA GLY A 301 4.07 21.15 -6.55
C GLY A 301 5.12 20.38 -7.35
N CYS A 302 5.00 20.46 -8.67
CA CYS A 302 5.77 19.64 -9.62
C CYS A 302 6.90 20.39 -10.31
N SER A 303 7.53 21.34 -9.60
CA SER A 303 8.68 22.06 -10.14
C SER A 303 9.57 22.61 -9.02
N GLY A 304 10.87 22.39 -9.13
CA GLY A 304 11.85 22.90 -8.18
C GLY A 304 13.27 22.67 -8.65
N SER A 305 14.17 23.58 -8.27
CA SER A 305 15.60 23.43 -8.51
C SER A 305 16.38 24.01 -7.34
N SER A 306 17.39 23.30 -6.88
CA SER A 306 18.30 23.72 -5.83
C SER A 306 19.64 23.03 -6.03
N CYS A 307 20.66 23.40 -5.26
CA CYS A 307 21.98 22.75 -5.31
C CYS A 307 22.66 22.69 -6.69
N GLY A 308 22.20 23.50 -7.66
CA GLY A 308 22.73 23.54 -9.03
C GLY A 308 22.08 22.57 -10.02
N SER A 309 21.05 21.82 -9.61
CA SER A 309 20.30 20.86 -10.43
C SER A 309 18.79 20.97 -10.23
N SER A 310 18.01 20.24 -11.01
CA SER A 310 16.60 20.00 -10.70
C SER A 310 16.50 19.26 -9.36
N ASN A 311 15.48 19.60 -8.56
CA ASN A 311 15.15 18.81 -7.39
C ASN A 311 14.63 17.42 -7.84
N PRO A 312 14.79 16.37 -7.02
CA PRO A 312 14.23 15.04 -7.27
C PRO A 312 12.70 15.04 -7.03
N ILE A 313 11.97 15.90 -7.76
CA ILE A 313 10.54 16.15 -7.58
C ILE A 313 9.67 14.92 -7.85
N HIS A 314 10.22 13.94 -8.58
CA HIS A 314 9.56 12.70 -8.93
C HIS A 314 9.81 11.57 -7.92
N ASN A 315 10.75 11.79 -7.01
CA ASN A 315 11.09 10.82 -6.01
C ASN A 315 10.01 10.79 -4.92
N TYR A 316 9.58 9.60 -4.52
CA TYR A 316 8.60 9.46 -3.45
C TYR A 316 9.08 10.06 -2.11
N MET A 317 10.39 10.22 -1.88
CA MET A 317 10.95 10.79 -0.66
C MET A 317 11.10 12.34 -0.67
N ASP A 318 10.61 13.04 -1.71
CA ASP A 318 10.41 14.50 -1.69
C ASP A 318 8.99 14.83 -1.16
N TYR A 319 8.69 16.12 -1.02
CA TYR A 319 7.39 16.67 -0.60
C TYR A 319 6.59 17.26 -1.77
N SER A 320 6.86 16.81 -2.99
CA SER A 320 6.07 17.17 -4.18
C SER A 320 4.58 16.83 -4.02
N ASP A 321 3.80 17.08 -5.06
CA ASP A 321 2.41 16.68 -5.11
C ASP A 321 2.32 15.23 -5.64
N ASP A 322 1.29 14.46 -5.26
CA ASP A 322 1.18 13.04 -5.61
C ASP A 322 1.27 12.82 -7.14
N ASP A 323 0.64 13.69 -7.92
CA ASP A 323 0.58 13.65 -9.40
C ASP A 323 1.96 13.70 -10.09
N CYS A 324 3.01 14.09 -9.38
CA CYS A 324 4.36 14.10 -9.92
C CYS A 324 5.32 13.14 -9.25
N MET A 325 4.92 12.35 -8.27
CA MET A 325 5.76 11.30 -7.69
C MET A 325 5.57 9.97 -8.41
N TRP A 326 6.66 9.33 -8.85
CA TRP A 326 6.59 8.07 -9.60
C TRP A 326 7.85 7.19 -9.48
N GLU A 327 8.88 7.57 -8.71
CA GLU A 327 10.10 6.75 -8.59
C GLU A 327 10.69 6.64 -7.19
N PHE A 328 11.19 5.42 -6.91
CA PHE A 328 12.39 5.22 -6.11
C PHE A 328 13.59 4.96 -7.02
N THR A 329 14.79 5.37 -6.59
CA THR A 329 16.03 5.14 -7.33
C THR A 329 16.59 3.73 -7.07
N PRO A 330 17.51 3.24 -7.93
CA PRO A 330 18.20 1.98 -7.69
C PRO A 330 18.99 1.89 -6.37
N ASP A 331 19.65 2.97 -5.92
CA ASP A 331 20.31 2.97 -4.60
C ASP A 331 19.29 2.97 -3.45
N GLN A 332 18.14 3.66 -3.60
CA GLN A 332 17.05 3.58 -2.62
C GLN A 332 16.51 2.16 -2.50
N ALA A 333 16.30 1.47 -3.63
CA ALA A 333 15.89 0.06 -3.67
C ALA A 333 16.85 -0.82 -2.86
N ARG A 334 18.15 -0.73 -3.14
CA ARG A 334 19.19 -1.48 -2.41
C ARG A 334 19.25 -1.14 -0.92
N ARG A 335 19.06 0.14 -0.57
CA ARG A 335 19.06 0.59 0.83
C ARG A 335 17.86 0.03 1.60
N MET A 336 16.68 0.01 1.00
CA MET A 336 15.48 -0.59 1.61
C MET A 336 15.66 -2.09 1.85
N ARG A 337 16.21 -2.81 0.87
CA ARG A 337 16.48 -4.24 0.97
C ARG A 337 17.55 -4.56 2.03
N CYS A 338 18.65 -3.80 2.07
CA CYS A 338 19.62 -3.87 3.16
C CYS A 338 18.96 -3.67 4.54
N THR A 339 18.01 -2.72 4.62
CA THR A 339 17.29 -2.43 5.85
C THR A 339 16.41 -3.59 6.29
N LEU A 340 15.70 -4.24 5.35
CA LEU A 340 14.93 -5.46 5.64
C LEU A 340 15.84 -6.57 6.20
N GLU A 341 16.94 -6.88 5.51
CA GLU A 341 17.83 -7.97 5.90
C GLU A 341 18.49 -7.76 7.29
N HIS A 342 18.77 -6.51 7.68
CA HIS A 342 19.59 -6.22 8.87
C HIS A 342 18.81 -5.69 10.07
N TYR A 343 17.70 -4.98 9.82
CA TYR A 343 16.93 -4.33 10.86
C TYR A 343 15.52 -4.92 11.00
N ARG A 344 15.02 -5.67 10.02
CA ARG A 344 13.67 -6.24 10.00
C ARG A 344 13.67 -7.68 9.46
N SER A 345 14.66 -8.48 9.87
CA SER A 345 14.94 -9.79 9.27
C SER A 345 13.77 -10.78 9.32
N ASP A 346 12.89 -10.60 10.29
CA ASP A 346 11.79 -11.53 10.56
C ASP A 346 10.48 -11.06 9.90
N LEU A 347 10.41 -9.80 9.47
CA LEU A 347 9.18 -9.17 8.96
C LEU A 347 8.77 -9.68 7.57
N ALA A 348 9.75 -9.89 6.69
CA ALA A 348 9.48 -10.24 5.31
C ALA A 348 9.52 -11.76 5.11
N ILE A 349 8.48 -12.29 4.49
CA ILE A 349 8.50 -13.63 3.91
C ILE A 349 9.35 -13.55 2.64
N ILE A 350 10.35 -14.42 2.54
CA ILE A 350 11.25 -14.45 1.41
C ILE A 350 10.69 -15.42 0.38
N ASP A 351 10.38 -14.91 -0.81
CA ASP A 351 10.14 -15.71 -2.01
C ASP A 351 11.49 -15.85 -2.74
N ASP A 352 12.26 -16.86 -2.33
CA ASP A 352 13.58 -17.20 -2.85
C ASP A 352 13.53 -18.21 -4.01
N GLY A 353 12.32 -18.55 -4.49
CA GLY A 353 12.11 -19.67 -5.41
C GLY A 353 12.53 -21.03 -4.83
N GLY A 354 12.73 -21.11 -3.50
CA GLY A 354 12.80 -22.34 -2.71
C GLY A 354 11.39 -22.86 -2.40
N PRO A 355 11.25 -23.94 -1.60
CA PRO A 355 9.96 -24.54 -1.32
C PRO A 355 9.04 -23.50 -0.65
N THR A 356 8.13 -22.96 -1.45
CA THR A 356 7.09 -22.02 -1.07
C THR A 356 6.31 -22.62 0.10
N ILE A 357 6.05 -21.85 1.14
CA ILE A 357 5.18 -22.29 2.23
C ILE A 357 3.73 -22.42 1.70
N CYS A 358 3.03 -23.46 2.14
CA CYS A 358 1.62 -23.63 1.82
C CYS A 358 0.79 -22.39 2.19
N GLY A 359 -0.01 -21.90 1.25
CA GLY A 359 -0.84 -20.71 1.44
C GLY A 359 -0.19 -19.39 1.09
N ALA A 360 1.01 -19.38 0.48
CA ALA A 360 1.60 -18.15 0.01
C ALA A 360 0.81 -17.61 -1.19
N VAL A 361 0.45 -16.32 -1.15
CA VAL A 361 -0.33 -15.61 -2.19
C VAL A 361 0.34 -15.55 -3.58
N GLY A 362 1.59 -16.03 -3.69
CA GLY A 362 2.32 -16.21 -4.95
C GLY A 362 2.70 -17.66 -5.26
N ALA A 363 2.27 -18.64 -4.46
CA ALA A 363 2.59 -20.04 -4.68
C ALA A 363 1.91 -20.61 -5.93
N GLY A 364 0.78 -20.03 -6.37
CA GLY A 364 0.00 -20.50 -7.51
C GLY A 364 -1.24 -21.28 -7.07
N ASP A 365 -2.22 -21.39 -7.97
CA ASP A 365 -3.51 -22.05 -7.70
C ASP A 365 -3.33 -23.56 -7.43
N CYS A 366 -3.89 -24.06 -6.33
CA CYS A 366 -3.84 -25.48 -5.96
C CYS A 366 -4.41 -26.44 -7.01
N PHE A 367 -5.28 -25.96 -7.89
CA PHE A 367 -5.96 -26.72 -8.92
C PHE A 367 -5.36 -26.51 -10.33
N GLN A 368 -4.24 -25.78 -10.45
CA GLN A 368 -3.51 -25.63 -11.72
C GLN A 368 -2.04 -26.02 -11.61
N GLU A 369 -1.47 -26.58 -12.68
CA GLU A 369 -0.04 -26.93 -12.72
C GLU A 369 0.82 -25.66 -12.76
N HIS A 370 1.89 -25.63 -11.97
CA HIS A 370 2.87 -24.55 -12.02
C HIS A 370 4.28 -25.02 -11.65
N GLN A 371 5.27 -24.19 -12.01
CA GLN A 371 6.68 -24.55 -11.85
C GLN A 371 7.18 -24.40 -10.41
N GLY A 372 6.50 -23.61 -9.57
CA GLY A 372 6.79 -23.46 -8.13
C GLY A 372 6.27 -24.63 -7.29
N ALA A 373 6.76 -24.77 -6.07
CA ALA A 373 6.25 -25.74 -5.09
C ALA A 373 5.03 -25.17 -4.34
N SER A 374 4.28 -26.04 -3.65
CA SER A 374 3.11 -25.65 -2.83
C SER A 374 2.02 -24.96 -3.64
N CYS A 375 0.98 -24.42 -3.00
CA CYS A 375 -0.04 -23.61 -3.65
C CYS A 375 -0.65 -22.59 -2.66
N ASP A 376 -1.51 -21.72 -3.16
CA ASP A 376 -2.03 -20.52 -2.50
C ASP A 376 -3.12 -20.77 -1.45
N ASP A 377 -3.71 -21.97 -1.40
CA ASP A 377 -4.56 -22.41 -0.29
C ASP A 377 -3.75 -23.24 0.72
N ALA A 378 -3.56 -22.69 1.92
CA ALA A 378 -2.77 -23.32 2.98
C ALA A 378 -3.29 -24.72 3.37
N THR A 379 -4.61 -24.90 3.46
CA THR A 379 -5.21 -26.15 3.94
C THR A 379 -5.15 -27.22 2.86
N CYS A 380 -5.46 -26.85 1.63
CA CYS A 380 -5.36 -27.74 0.48
C CYS A 380 -3.91 -28.15 0.23
N CYS A 381 -3.01 -27.17 0.21
CA CYS A 381 -1.60 -27.39 0.06
C CYS A 381 -1.05 -28.38 1.08
N GLU A 382 -1.28 -28.16 2.39
CA GLU A 382 -0.80 -29.06 3.45
C GLU A 382 -1.40 -30.48 3.33
N THR A 383 -2.65 -30.58 2.87
CA THR A 383 -3.32 -31.86 2.61
C THR A 383 -2.63 -32.62 1.49
N VAL A 384 -2.29 -31.94 0.38
CA VAL A 384 -1.55 -32.52 -0.74
C VAL A 384 -0.11 -32.85 -0.34
N CYS A 385 0.61 -31.96 0.35
CA CYS A 385 1.98 -32.18 0.83
C CYS A 385 2.10 -33.41 1.73
N THR A 386 1.06 -33.68 2.52
CA THR A 386 1.02 -34.86 3.41
C THR A 386 0.97 -36.16 2.61
N VAL A 387 0.33 -36.14 1.44
CA VAL A 387 0.22 -37.31 0.56
C VAL A 387 1.44 -37.42 -0.34
N ASP A 388 1.88 -36.32 -0.93
CA ASP A 388 3.08 -36.23 -1.76
C ASP A 388 3.94 -35.01 -1.38
N PRO A 389 4.99 -35.20 -0.55
CA PRO A 389 5.87 -34.12 -0.16
C PRO A 389 6.59 -33.43 -1.34
N THR A 390 6.71 -34.11 -2.49
CA THR A 390 7.41 -33.53 -3.64
C THR A 390 6.67 -32.34 -4.26
N CYS A 391 5.35 -32.25 -4.06
CA CYS A 391 4.52 -31.10 -4.42
C CYS A 391 4.96 -29.82 -3.72
N CYS A 392 5.59 -29.94 -2.54
CA CYS A 392 5.93 -28.82 -1.66
C CYS A 392 7.45 -28.64 -1.51
N GLU A 393 8.22 -29.53 -2.16
CA GLU A 393 9.68 -29.48 -2.22
C GLU A 393 10.21 -29.09 -3.60
N ASN A 394 9.48 -29.41 -4.68
CA ASN A 394 9.98 -29.26 -6.05
C ASN A 394 9.08 -28.43 -6.96
N SER A 395 7.87 -28.93 -7.25
CA SER A 395 6.95 -28.32 -8.21
C SER A 395 5.54 -28.86 -8.03
N TRP A 396 4.54 -28.01 -8.29
CA TRP A 396 3.14 -28.38 -8.28
C TRP A 396 2.70 -28.89 -9.66
N ASP A 397 2.91 -30.18 -9.89
CA ASP A 397 2.63 -30.84 -11.17
C ASP A 397 1.22 -31.46 -11.26
N ALA A 398 0.92 -32.12 -12.39
CA ALA A 398 -0.37 -32.78 -12.65
C ALA A 398 -0.82 -33.74 -11.52
N SER A 399 0.13 -34.35 -10.82
CA SER A 399 -0.14 -35.25 -9.69
C SER A 399 -0.59 -34.47 -8.46
N CYS A 400 0.02 -33.32 -8.21
CA CYS A 400 -0.35 -32.40 -7.13
C CYS A 400 -1.76 -31.84 -7.34
N VAL A 401 -2.07 -31.40 -8.56
CA VAL A 401 -3.42 -30.98 -8.95
C VAL A 401 -4.44 -32.11 -8.77
N SER A 402 -4.09 -33.33 -9.20
CA SER A 402 -4.97 -34.50 -9.02
C SER A 402 -5.24 -34.82 -7.55
N LEU A 403 -4.25 -34.62 -6.68
CA LEU A 403 -4.39 -34.77 -5.23
C LEU A 403 -5.22 -33.64 -4.63
N ALA A 404 -5.05 -32.40 -5.11
CA ALA A 404 -5.83 -31.24 -4.68
C ALA A 404 -7.32 -31.43 -4.98
N VAL A 405 -7.65 -31.75 -6.24
CA VAL A 405 -9.03 -32.06 -6.68
C VAL A 405 -9.68 -33.17 -5.85
N ALA A 406 -8.89 -34.16 -5.42
CA ALA A 406 -9.40 -35.31 -4.68
C ALA A 406 -9.56 -35.07 -3.16
N ASN A 407 -8.88 -34.08 -2.58
CA ASN A 407 -8.75 -33.96 -1.12
C ASN A 407 -9.02 -32.55 -0.58
N CYS A 408 -9.21 -31.55 -1.42
CA CYS A 408 -9.43 -30.17 -1.02
C CYS A 408 -10.86 -29.71 -1.28
N ASP A 409 -11.35 -28.79 -0.45
CA ASP A 409 -12.56 -28.03 -0.73
C ASP A 409 -12.20 -26.94 -1.75
N ILE A 410 -12.87 -26.95 -2.91
CA ILE A 410 -12.74 -25.89 -3.92
C ILE A 410 -13.40 -24.60 -3.35
N PRO A 411 -12.83 -23.40 -3.55
CA PRO A 411 -13.55 -22.16 -3.27
C PRO A 411 -14.70 -21.99 -4.28
N CYS A 412 -15.96 -22.10 -3.86
CA CYS A 412 -17.09 -21.99 -4.77
C CYS A 412 -17.61 -20.55 -4.88
N ASP A 413 -17.78 -20.04 -6.10
CA ASP A 413 -18.67 -18.92 -6.34
C ASP A 413 -20.13 -19.39 -6.36
N ASN A 414 -20.74 -19.46 -5.17
CA ASN A 414 -22.16 -19.77 -5.04
C ASN A 414 -23.07 -18.54 -5.27
N LYS A 415 -22.52 -17.41 -5.73
CA LYS A 415 -23.27 -16.18 -5.99
C LYS A 415 -22.70 -15.38 -7.17
N SER A 416 -23.17 -15.79 -8.35
CA SER A 416 -23.63 -14.97 -9.50
C SER A 416 -22.82 -15.08 -10.80
N GLU A 417 -23.59 -15.07 -11.89
CA GLU A 417 -23.22 -14.88 -13.31
C GLU A 417 -22.57 -16.04 -14.08
N CYS A 418 -22.02 -17.09 -13.45
CA CYS A 418 -21.63 -18.31 -14.18
C CYS A 418 -21.86 -19.64 -13.42
N ALA A 419 -23.13 -19.99 -13.18
CA ALA A 419 -23.49 -21.21 -12.47
C ALA A 419 -23.06 -22.48 -13.26
N GLY A 420 -22.02 -23.17 -12.82
CA GLY A 420 -21.50 -24.37 -13.45
C GLY A 420 -20.02 -24.29 -13.86
N ASP A 421 -19.40 -23.11 -13.76
CA ASP A 421 -17.95 -22.94 -13.86
C ASP A 421 -17.36 -23.29 -12.48
N ILE A 422 -17.00 -24.55 -12.29
CA ILE A 422 -16.52 -25.09 -11.02
C ILE A 422 -15.02 -24.83 -10.86
N ASP A 423 -14.26 -24.73 -11.96
CA ASP A 423 -12.82 -24.48 -11.94
C ASP A 423 -12.44 -22.99 -12.14
N LEU A 424 -13.44 -22.10 -12.20
CA LEU A 424 -13.32 -20.64 -12.23
C LEU A 424 -12.53 -20.11 -13.43
N ASN A 425 -12.54 -20.85 -14.54
CA ASN A 425 -11.80 -20.48 -15.75
C ASN A 425 -12.60 -19.57 -16.71
N ASN A 426 -13.81 -19.17 -16.31
CA ASN A 426 -14.81 -18.43 -17.09
C ASN A 426 -15.39 -19.21 -18.28
N VAL A 427 -15.37 -20.54 -18.25
CA VAL A 427 -15.93 -21.41 -19.29
C VAL A 427 -16.51 -22.66 -18.63
N VAL A 428 -17.80 -22.92 -18.86
CA VAL A 428 -18.43 -24.18 -18.46
C VAL A 428 -18.19 -25.23 -19.55
N ASP A 429 -17.27 -26.15 -19.31
CA ASP A 429 -16.90 -27.19 -20.27
C ASP A 429 -16.70 -28.61 -19.66
N GLY A 430 -15.96 -29.45 -20.40
CA GLY A 430 -15.71 -30.84 -20.00
C GLY A 430 -14.91 -30.97 -18.70
N SER A 431 -14.17 -29.94 -18.32
CA SER A 431 -13.36 -29.86 -17.12
C SER A 431 -14.26 -29.72 -15.89
N ASP A 432 -15.25 -28.82 -15.95
CA ASP A 432 -16.27 -28.67 -14.91
C ASP A 432 -17.11 -29.94 -14.77
N LEU A 433 -17.50 -30.54 -15.89
CA LEU A 433 -18.26 -31.78 -15.87
C LEU A 433 -17.48 -32.92 -15.20
N ALA A 434 -16.17 -32.98 -15.41
CA ALA A 434 -15.33 -33.95 -14.74
C ALA A 434 -15.30 -33.73 -13.22
N LEU A 435 -15.25 -32.46 -12.77
CA LEU A 435 -15.30 -32.09 -11.36
C LEU A 435 -16.65 -32.41 -10.72
N LEU A 436 -17.76 -32.08 -11.39
CA LEU A 436 -19.11 -32.40 -10.94
C LEU A 436 -19.33 -33.91 -10.80
N LEU A 437 -18.91 -34.68 -11.80
CA LEU A 437 -19.03 -36.14 -11.76
C LEU A 437 -18.08 -36.78 -10.75
N GLY A 438 -16.91 -36.17 -10.52
CA GLY A 438 -15.95 -36.59 -9.50
C GLY A 438 -16.52 -36.52 -8.08
N ASN A 439 -17.42 -35.56 -7.83
CA ASN A 439 -18.07 -35.31 -6.55
C ASN A 439 -19.51 -35.82 -6.46
N TRP A 440 -19.90 -36.79 -7.31
CA TRP A 440 -21.27 -37.31 -7.31
C TRP A 440 -21.70 -37.84 -5.94
N SER A 441 -22.88 -37.41 -5.47
CA SER A 441 -23.41 -37.72 -4.14
C SER A 441 -22.64 -37.13 -2.94
N ALA A 442 -21.73 -36.18 -3.18
CA ALA A 442 -21.11 -35.34 -2.15
C ALA A 442 -21.83 -33.97 -2.08
N GLY A 443 -21.41 -33.08 -1.17
CA GLY A 443 -21.80 -31.65 -1.19
C GLY A 443 -20.64 -30.78 -1.65
N GLY A 444 -20.72 -29.47 -1.46
CA GLY A 444 -19.63 -28.54 -1.82
C GLY A 444 -19.88 -27.86 -3.17
N CYS A 445 -18.84 -27.57 -3.95
CA CYS A 445 -18.98 -26.75 -5.18
C CYS A 445 -19.74 -27.43 -6.31
N SER A 446 -19.85 -28.75 -6.28
CA SER A 446 -20.62 -29.50 -7.26
C SER A 446 -22.12 -29.54 -6.91
N ASP A 447 -22.54 -29.03 -5.74
CA ASP A 447 -23.93 -28.79 -5.35
C ASP A 447 -24.36 -27.39 -5.82
N ILE A 448 -24.37 -27.20 -7.13
CA ILE A 448 -24.61 -25.93 -7.82
C ILE A 448 -26.06 -25.45 -7.56
N ASP A 449 -27.00 -26.36 -7.32
CA ASP A 449 -28.39 -26.02 -7.02
C ASP A 449 -28.67 -25.77 -5.51
N GLY A 450 -27.66 -25.98 -4.66
CA GLY A 450 -27.70 -25.74 -3.22
C GLY A 450 -28.64 -26.68 -2.46
N SER A 451 -28.93 -27.86 -3.01
CA SER A 451 -29.79 -28.87 -2.38
C SER A 451 -29.10 -29.64 -1.25
N GLY A 452 -27.78 -29.51 -1.15
CA GLY A 452 -26.91 -30.20 -0.19
C GLY A 452 -26.31 -31.50 -0.73
N THR A 453 -26.55 -31.84 -2.00
CA THR A 453 -26.08 -33.08 -2.63
C THR A 453 -25.92 -32.92 -4.14
N THR A 454 -24.72 -33.18 -4.66
CA THR A 454 -24.42 -33.27 -6.09
C THR A 454 -25.12 -34.46 -6.74
N ASP A 455 -26.11 -34.19 -7.57
CA ASP A 455 -26.84 -35.20 -8.32
C ASP A 455 -27.23 -34.75 -9.74
N GLY A 456 -28.28 -35.37 -10.28
CA GLY A 456 -28.75 -35.05 -11.63
C GLY A 456 -29.29 -33.64 -11.78
N ALA A 457 -29.68 -32.97 -10.68
CA ALA A 457 -30.12 -31.59 -10.68
C ALA A 457 -28.97 -30.63 -10.96
N ASP A 458 -27.81 -30.82 -10.33
CA ASP A 458 -26.61 -30.01 -10.56
C ASP A 458 -26.05 -30.20 -11.97
N LEU A 459 -26.04 -31.45 -12.43
CA LEU A 459 -25.64 -31.75 -13.81
C LEU A 459 -26.54 -31.04 -14.82
N ALA A 460 -27.84 -30.91 -14.52
CA ALA A 460 -28.76 -30.19 -15.38
C ALA A 460 -28.51 -28.67 -15.36
N VAL A 461 -28.11 -28.10 -14.23
CA VAL A 461 -27.70 -26.69 -14.12
C VAL A 461 -26.44 -26.44 -14.94
N MET A 462 -25.39 -27.26 -14.75
CA MET A 462 -24.13 -27.14 -15.50
C MET A 462 -24.33 -27.26 -17.01
N LEU A 463 -25.03 -28.30 -17.47
CA LEU A 463 -25.30 -28.47 -18.90
C LEU A 463 -26.19 -27.36 -19.48
N GLY A 464 -26.98 -26.68 -18.63
CA GLY A 464 -27.77 -25.52 -18.99
C GLY A 464 -26.94 -24.26 -19.24
N ASN A 465 -25.73 -24.18 -18.70
CA ASN A 465 -24.83 -23.03 -18.78
C ASN A 465 -23.55 -23.32 -19.57
N TRP A 466 -23.52 -24.40 -20.37
CA TRP A 466 -22.36 -24.83 -21.14
C TRP A 466 -21.84 -23.76 -22.12
N GLY A 467 -20.57 -23.38 -22.00
CA GLY A 467 -19.91 -22.35 -22.83
C GLY A 467 -19.19 -21.27 -22.01
N GLU A 468 -18.66 -20.26 -22.69
CA GLU A 468 -17.99 -19.11 -22.06
C GLU A 468 -18.98 -18.31 -21.18
N CYS A 469 -18.55 -17.95 -19.99
CA CYS A 469 -19.27 -17.06 -19.08
C CYS A 469 -19.38 -15.66 -19.72
N ALA A 470 -20.54 -15.00 -19.58
CA ALA A 470 -20.74 -13.69 -20.19
C ALA A 470 -19.72 -12.67 -19.64
N PRO A 471 -19.03 -11.89 -20.50
CA PRO A 471 -18.10 -10.87 -20.05
C PRO A 471 -18.84 -9.76 -19.27
N PRO A 472 -18.16 -9.04 -18.36
CA PRO A 472 -18.74 -7.89 -17.69
C PRO A 472 -19.23 -6.87 -18.73
N PRO A 473 -20.32 -6.12 -18.44
CA PRO A 473 -20.87 -5.18 -19.40
C PRO A 473 -19.81 -4.14 -19.83
N PRO A 474 -19.72 -3.80 -21.13
CA PRO A 474 -18.67 -2.94 -21.66
C PRO A 474 -18.71 -1.52 -21.07
N THR A 475 -17.52 -0.92 -21.02
CA THR A 475 -17.27 0.45 -20.57
C THR A 475 -17.98 1.49 -21.44
N GLU A 476 -18.49 2.53 -20.78
CA GLU A 476 -19.58 3.38 -21.28
C GLU A 476 -19.27 4.17 -22.55
N GLY A 477 -20.11 3.97 -23.57
CA GLY A 477 -20.43 4.97 -24.56
C GLY A 477 -20.41 4.49 -26.01
N CYS A 478 -21.11 5.24 -26.84
CA CYS A 478 -20.98 5.18 -28.28
C CYS A 478 -19.53 5.24 -28.73
N GLY A 479 -19.13 4.43 -29.72
CA GLY A 479 -17.78 4.43 -30.29
C GLY A 479 -16.75 3.57 -29.55
N ALA A 480 -17.14 2.87 -28.47
CA ALA A 480 -16.25 1.94 -27.78
C ALA A 480 -15.92 0.73 -28.69
N PRO A 481 -14.65 0.31 -28.82
CA PRO A 481 -14.26 -0.78 -29.74
C PRO A 481 -14.94 -2.12 -29.49
N ASP A 482 -15.39 -2.35 -28.24
CA ASP A 482 -15.93 -3.62 -27.77
C ASP A 482 -17.46 -3.68 -27.81
N THR A 483 -18.15 -2.62 -28.25
CA THR A 483 -19.63 -2.58 -28.36
C THR A 483 -20.13 -3.11 -29.71
N GLY A 484 -19.24 -3.50 -30.62
CA GLY A 484 -19.59 -4.21 -31.85
C GLY A 484 -20.22 -3.35 -32.95
N ASN A 485 -20.35 -3.90 -34.16
CA ASN A 485 -20.71 -3.12 -35.35
C ASN A 485 -22.12 -2.54 -35.29
N CYS A 486 -22.27 -1.24 -35.55
CA CYS A 486 -23.58 -0.57 -35.54
C CYS A 486 -24.64 -1.21 -36.47
N ASN A 487 -24.22 -1.81 -37.58
CA ASN A 487 -25.14 -2.45 -38.53
C ASN A 487 -25.62 -3.85 -38.10
N VAL A 488 -25.24 -4.32 -36.92
CA VAL A 488 -25.53 -5.66 -36.43
C VAL A 488 -26.05 -5.57 -34.99
N ALA A 489 -27.16 -6.26 -34.72
CA ALA A 489 -27.64 -6.40 -33.34
C ALA A 489 -26.59 -7.13 -32.50
N ASN A 490 -26.15 -6.52 -31.39
CA ASN A 490 -25.10 -7.07 -30.53
C ASN A 490 -25.61 -7.45 -29.13
N GLY A 491 -26.84 -7.06 -28.78
CA GLY A 491 -27.48 -7.44 -27.50
C GLY A 491 -26.95 -6.70 -26.27
N THR A 492 -26.09 -5.71 -26.47
CA THR A 492 -25.56 -4.80 -25.43
C THR A 492 -25.84 -3.36 -25.83
N PRO A 493 -25.92 -2.40 -24.90
CA PRO A 493 -26.03 -0.99 -25.29
C PRO A 493 -24.85 -0.52 -26.16
N TYR A 494 -25.10 0.46 -27.04
CA TYR A 494 -24.12 1.11 -27.91
C TYR A 494 -23.60 0.26 -29.09
N CYS A 495 -22.81 0.91 -29.95
CA CYS A 495 -22.04 0.28 -31.01
C CYS A 495 -20.73 1.03 -31.30
N ASP A 496 -19.86 0.43 -32.12
CA ASP A 496 -18.45 0.76 -32.33
C ASP A 496 -18.18 2.06 -33.13
N ASP A 497 -19.21 2.72 -33.65
CA ASP A 497 -19.12 4.01 -34.33
C ASP A 497 -19.78 5.11 -33.49
N GLN A 498 -18.96 6.06 -33.02
CA GLN A 498 -19.39 7.14 -32.12
C GLN A 498 -20.56 7.95 -32.70
N ASP A 499 -20.39 8.47 -33.92
CA ASP A 499 -21.32 9.43 -34.52
C ASP A 499 -22.63 8.74 -34.89
N CYS A 500 -22.55 7.52 -35.42
CA CYS A 500 -23.71 6.70 -35.73
C CYS A 500 -24.48 6.30 -34.47
N CYS A 501 -23.75 5.82 -33.46
CA CYS A 501 -24.34 5.42 -32.21
C CYS A 501 -25.07 6.58 -31.53
N GLU A 502 -24.44 7.76 -31.41
CA GLU A 502 -25.07 8.93 -30.79
C GLU A 502 -26.33 9.38 -31.54
N ALA A 503 -26.33 9.29 -32.87
CA ALA A 503 -27.48 9.63 -33.70
C ALA A 503 -28.67 8.68 -33.46
N ILE A 504 -28.41 7.37 -33.36
CA ILE A 504 -29.43 6.36 -33.04
C ILE A 504 -29.88 6.50 -31.59
N CYS A 505 -28.98 6.66 -30.61
CA CYS A 505 -29.33 6.90 -29.20
C CYS A 505 -30.25 8.11 -29.03
N ALA A 506 -30.02 9.18 -29.81
CA ALA A 506 -30.84 10.39 -29.77
C ALA A 506 -32.25 10.16 -30.35
N ALA A 507 -32.40 9.22 -31.28
CA ALA A 507 -33.68 8.85 -31.88
C ALA A 507 -34.42 7.81 -31.04
N ASP A 508 -33.70 6.84 -30.49
CA ASP A 508 -34.19 5.73 -29.70
C ASP A 508 -33.23 5.44 -28.52
N PRO A 509 -33.50 6.02 -27.33
CA PRO A 509 -32.67 5.80 -26.15
C PRO A 509 -32.57 4.34 -25.71
N PHE A 510 -33.52 3.48 -26.11
CA PHE A 510 -33.47 2.04 -25.80
C PHE A 510 -32.18 1.38 -26.30
N CYS A 511 -31.66 1.82 -27.45
CA CYS A 511 -30.43 1.32 -28.05
C CYS A 511 -29.18 1.52 -27.17
N CYS A 512 -29.27 2.44 -26.20
CA CYS A 512 -28.12 2.93 -25.42
C CYS A 512 -28.35 2.85 -23.91
N ASP A 513 -29.61 2.70 -23.49
CA ASP A 513 -29.99 2.45 -22.11
C ASP A 513 -30.25 0.94 -21.84
N THR A 514 -30.51 0.13 -22.87
CA THR A 514 -30.94 -1.27 -22.68
C THR A 514 -30.19 -2.26 -23.58
N GLU A 515 -30.33 -2.19 -24.90
CA GLU A 515 -29.64 -3.09 -25.83
C GLU A 515 -29.67 -2.58 -27.27
N TRP A 516 -28.60 -2.84 -28.02
CA TRP A 516 -28.52 -2.61 -29.45
C TRP A 516 -29.10 -3.82 -30.21
N ASP A 517 -30.41 -3.76 -30.45
CA ASP A 517 -31.17 -4.81 -31.10
C ASP A 517 -31.26 -4.65 -32.64
N GLN A 518 -32.04 -5.50 -33.31
CA GLN A 518 -32.19 -5.43 -34.77
C GLN A 518 -32.91 -4.15 -35.22
N ILE A 519 -33.73 -3.53 -34.37
CA ILE A 519 -34.41 -2.27 -34.67
C ILE A 519 -33.38 -1.13 -34.66
N CYS A 520 -32.45 -1.12 -33.71
CA CYS A 520 -31.31 -0.20 -33.68
C CYS A 520 -30.45 -0.33 -34.94
N ALA A 521 -30.07 -1.56 -35.30
CA ALA A 521 -29.27 -1.84 -36.49
C ALA A 521 -29.97 -1.47 -37.82
N ASP A 522 -31.28 -1.67 -37.93
CA ASP A 522 -32.05 -1.31 -39.13
C ASP A 522 -32.17 0.21 -39.32
N GLN A 523 -32.07 1.00 -38.24
CA GLN A 523 -32.11 2.46 -38.30
C GLN A 523 -30.81 3.08 -38.83
N VAL A 524 -29.67 2.39 -38.66
CA VAL A 524 -28.33 2.86 -39.06
C VAL A 524 -28.27 3.29 -40.52
N GLY A 525 -28.84 2.48 -41.44
CA GLY A 525 -28.84 2.79 -42.87
C GLY A 525 -29.63 4.06 -43.27
N SER A 526 -30.38 4.66 -42.35
CA SER A 526 -31.10 5.93 -42.57
C SER A 526 -30.49 7.13 -41.83
N ALA A 527 -29.59 6.87 -40.88
CA ALA A 527 -29.04 7.87 -39.96
C ALA A 527 -27.52 8.04 -40.04
N CYS A 528 -26.78 7.06 -40.58
CA CYS A 528 -25.32 6.96 -40.45
C CYS A 528 -24.54 6.92 -41.78
N ASP A 529 -25.01 7.64 -42.80
CA ASP A 529 -24.28 7.83 -44.08
C ASP A 529 -23.39 9.08 -44.09
#